data_AF-A0A918F3X9-F1
#
_entry.id   AF-A0A918F3X9-F1
#
_cell.length_a   1.000
_cell.length_b   1.000
_cell.length_c   1.000
_cell.angle_alpha   90.00
_cell.angle_beta   90.00
_cell.angle_gamma   90.00
#
_symmetry.space_group_name_H-M   'P 1'
#
loop_
_entity.id
_entity.type
_entity.pdbx_description
1 polymer ?
#
loop_
_entity_poly.entity_id
_entity_poly.type
_entity_poly.pdbx_seq_one_letter_code
_entity_poly.pdbx_strand_id
1 'polypeptide(L)' 'MPTTRILATAVFVSAPKTRETLLLEPGTEVSDPAIAAQITHPDAWLSQTRRRSRITRAESS' A
#
# COMPACT_ATOMS: atom_id res chain seq x y z
N MET A 1 -20.03 -0.70 0.76
CA MET A 1 -19.01 -1.22 1.69
C MET A 1 -17.71 -0.49 1.40
N PRO A 2 -17.11 0.27 2.34
CA PRO A 2 -15.80 0.86 2.11
C PRO A 2 -14.78 -0.27 1.96
N THR A 3 -14.15 -0.37 0.80
CA THR A 3 -13.14 -1.39 0.51
C THR A 3 -11.80 -0.88 1.02
N THR A 4 -11.49 -1.17 2.27
CA THR A 4 -10.19 -0.81 2.83
C THR A 4 -9.08 -1.69 2.26
N ARG A 5 -7.98 -1.07 1.79
CA ARG A 5 -6.83 -1.76 1.21
C ARG A 5 -5.53 -1.29 1.83
N ILE A 6 -4.58 -2.22 1.99
CA ILE A 6 -3.28 -1.94 2.58
C ILE A 6 -2.25 -1.78 1.46
N LEU A 7 -1.34 -0.83 1.59
CA LEU A 7 -0.23 -0.64 0.64
C LEU A 7 0.88 -1.68 0.85
N ALA A 8 1.38 -2.25 -0.25
CA ALA A 8 2.55 -3.12 -0.27
C ALA A 8 3.88 -2.34 -0.41
N THR A 9 3.82 -1.13 -0.96
CA THR A 9 4.98 -0.27 -1.22
C THR A 9 4.63 1.19 -0.93
N ALA A 10 5.64 2.04 -0.83
CA ALA A 10 5.46 3.47 -0.75
C ALA A 10 4.80 3.99 -2.05
N VAL A 11 3.80 4.87 -1.90
CA VAL A 11 3.11 5.49 -3.04
C VAL A 11 3.00 7.00 -2.82
N PHE A 12 3.32 7.76 -3.87
CA PHE A 12 3.10 9.19 -3.91
C PHE A 12 1.72 9.48 -4.52
N VAL A 13 0.85 10.13 -3.76
CA VAL A 13 -0.49 10.53 -4.19
C VAL A 13 -0.51 12.04 -4.31
N SER A 14 -0.79 12.56 -5.51
CA SER A 14 -0.85 13.99 -5.77
C SER A 14 -2.29 14.49 -5.66
N ALA A 15 -2.59 15.28 -4.64
CA ALA A 15 -3.90 15.90 -4.49
C ALA A 15 -4.14 16.93 -5.61
N PRO A 16 -5.13 16.75 -6.50
CA PRO A 16 -5.31 17.63 -7.65
C PRO A 16 -5.76 19.05 -7.26
N LYS A 17 -6.43 19.20 -6.11
CA LYS A 17 -6.94 20.51 -5.63
C LYS A 17 -5.87 21.34 -4.93
N THR A 18 -5.01 20.72 -4.12
CA THR A 18 -3.98 21.44 -3.34
C THR A 18 -2.60 21.36 -3.97
N ARG A 19 -2.41 20.50 -4.99
CA ARG A 19 -1.11 20.15 -5.59
C ARG A 19 -0.10 19.61 -4.57
N GLU A 20 -0.57 19.16 -3.42
CA GLU A 20 0.27 18.53 -2.42
C GLU A 20 0.53 17.08 -2.79
N THR A 21 1.77 16.64 -2.55
CA THR A 21 2.15 15.24 -2.73
C THR A 21 2.17 14.59 -1.34
N LEU A 22 1.27 13.65 -1.14
CA LEU A 22 1.23 12.78 0.03
C LEU A 22 2.04 11.52 -0.24
N LEU A 23 3.03 11.27 0.60
CA LEU A 23 3.73 9.99 0.63
C LEU A 23 2.99 9.06 1.59
N LEU A 24 2.50 7.94 1.08
CA LEU A 24 1.91 6.87 1.87
C LEU A 24 2.92 5.74 1.97
N GLU A 25 3.28 5.37 3.20
CA GLU A 25 4.26 4.33 3.48
C GLU A 25 3.69 2.91 3.25
N PRO A 26 4.54 1.91 2.98
CA PRO A 26 4.12 0.51 2.99
C PRO A 26 3.43 0.14 4.31
N GLY A 27 2.36 -0.67 4.25
CA GLY A 27 1.57 -1.03 5.42
C GLY A 27 0.51 0.01 5.81
N THR A 28 0.47 1.18 5.16
CA THR A 28 -0.60 2.16 5.36
C THR A 28 -1.94 1.59 4.89
N GLU A 29 -2.95 1.77 5.73
CA GLU A 29 -4.32 1.38 5.45
C GLU A 29 -5.07 2.54 4.76
N VAL A 30 -5.49 2.32 3.51
CA VAL A 30 -6.23 3.28 2.71
C VAL A 30 -7.70 2.91 2.75
N SER A 31 -8.48 3.68 3.51
CA SER A 31 -9.95 3.55 3.58
C SER A 31 -10.68 4.56 2.69
N ASP A 32 -9.99 5.62 2.25
CA ASP A 32 -10.56 6.66 1.40
C ASP A 32 -10.61 6.19 -0.06
N PRO A 33 -11.81 6.09 -0.68
CA PRO A 33 -11.95 5.64 -2.06
C PRO A 33 -11.36 6.63 -3.08
N ALA A 34 -11.29 7.93 -2.78
CA ALA A 34 -10.68 8.93 -3.65
C ALA A 34 -9.14 8.81 -3.68
N ILE A 35 -8.51 8.40 -2.57
CA ILE A 35 -7.09 8.05 -2.55
C ILE A 35 -6.87 6.71 -3.27
N ALA A 36 -7.69 5.71 -2.98
CA ALA A 36 -7.57 4.40 -3.62
C ALA A 36 -7.72 4.47 -5.15
N ALA A 37 -8.60 5.35 -5.67
CA ALA A 37 -8.78 5.56 -7.11
C ALA A 37 -7.56 6.21 -7.79
N GLN A 38 -6.74 6.96 -7.05
CA GLN A 38 -5.51 7.56 -7.57
C GLN A 38 -4.36 6.56 -7.67
N ILE A 39 -4.41 5.47 -6.91
CA ILE A 39 -3.40 4.41 -6.94
C ILE A 39 -3.79 3.41 -8.04
N THR A 40 -3.34 3.71 -9.25
CA THR A 40 -3.64 2.95 -10.47
C THR A 40 -2.83 1.66 -10.59
N HIS A 41 -1.69 1.57 -9.91
CA HIS A 41 -0.81 0.40 -9.96
C HIS A 41 -1.34 -0.73 -9.06
N PRO A 42 -1.71 -1.91 -9.61
CA PRO A 42 -2.23 -3.01 -8.81
C PRO A 42 -1.19 -3.60 -7.84
N ASP A 43 0.09 -3.64 -8.22
CA ASP A 43 1.19 -4.09 -7.37
C ASP A 43 1.46 -3.19 -6.15
N ALA A 44 0.92 -1.97 -6.15
CA ALA A 44 1.01 -1.08 -5.01
C ALA A 44 0.20 -1.58 -3.81
N TRP A 45 -0.77 -2.45 -4.06
CA TRP A 45 -1.65 -3.01 -3.04
C TRP A 45 -1.12 -4.34 -2.52
N LEU A 46 -1.28 -4.57 -1.21
CA LEU A 46 -1.10 -5.88 -0.61
C LEU A 46 -2.15 -6.82 -1.17
N SER A 47 -1.75 -7.60 -2.18
CA SER A 47 -2.46 -8.80 -2.56
C SER A 47 -2.58 -9.67 -1.31
N GLN A 48 -3.80 -10.08 -0.94
CA GLN A 48 -4.11 -10.85 0.28
C GLN A 48 -3.24 -12.11 0.45
N THR A 49 -2.58 -12.55 -0.63
CA THR A 49 -1.64 -13.68 -0.67
C THR A 49 -0.21 -13.38 -0.19
N ARG A 50 0.17 -12.11 0.06
CA ARG A 50 1.50 -11.74 0.56
C ARG A 50 1.52 -11.41 2.06
N ARG A 51 0.89 -12.26 2.89
CA ARG A 51 1.55 -12.69 4.14
C ARG A 51 2.75 -13.59 3.76
N ARG A 52 3.74 -13.07 3.05
CA ARG A 52 5.00 -13.80 2.85
C ARG A 52 5.86 -13.60 4.08
N SER A 53 5.75 -14.54 5.00
CA SER A 53 6.89 -15.36 5.43
C SER A 53 8.22 -14.60 5.50
N ARG A 54 8.36 -13.69 6.46
CA ARG A 54 9.67 -13.18 6.87
C ARG A 54 9.99 -13.66 8.27
N ILE A 55 10.21 -14.97 8.40
CA ILE A 55 11.00 -15.60 9.47
C ILE A 55 11.95 -16.56 8.74
N THR A 56 13.01 -15.98 8.18
CA THR A 56 14.42 -16.15 8.57
C THR A 56 14.99 -17.52 8.27
N ARG A 57 15.82 -17.55 7.23
CA ARG A 57 16.96 -18.47 7.09
C ARG A 57 17.75 -18.46 8.41
N ALA A 58 17.68 -19.54 9.16
CA ALA A 58 18.65 -19.89 10.20
C ALA A 58 19.25 -21.24 9.79
N GLU A 59 20.28 -21.13 8.97
CA GLU A 59 21.26 -22.18 8.70
C GLU A 59 22.21 -22.18 9.89
N SER A 60 22.21 -23.22 10.73
CA SER A 60 23.35 -23.62 11.56
C SER A 60 23.11 -24.95 12.30
N SER A 61 24.06 -25.86 12.05
CA SER A 61 24.44 -27.09 12.77
C SER A 61 23.57 -28.33 12.63
#